data_AF-A0A0J9S3D1-F1
#
_entry.id   AF-A0A0J9S3D1-F1
#
_cell.length_a   1.000
_cell.length_b   1.000
_cell.length_c   1.000
_cell.angle_alpha   90.00
_cell.angle_beta   90.00
_cell.angle_gamma   90.00
#
_symmetry.space_group_name_H-M   'P 1'
#
loop_
_entity.id
_entity.type
_entity.pdbx_description
1 polymer ?
#
loop_
_entity_poly.entity_id
_entity_poly.type
_entity_poly.pdbx_seq_one_letter_code
_entity_poly.pdbx_strand_id
1 'polypeptide(L)'
;MDKDSVDYLKLTEENPSLKNSELHKFYSEFNEDCNTNVDDLYCTIQISPEAIGPSAKKLCNVFFCNLKQLLGRDKDYFIKKDESCNINNICIYLKFWFYDQVIKEKLTANDVKSIINHWGSQKDIFLSEYKCPCEFYEMELSEIKEIKQLYDYFVFYDVYKKFSIINNKIYNSSYCKYLKKAIDLYNRKVAQCKKNETSLCKEFNNYIKRSINADYLLAFNGECKNEKLSKSRYRSNETLVTVDSSLFSLLEEDEILNDKKLIKFYNLLNKEYDYFDNSLFCDIVRINNTPIKRDVYKNCNKLKSILDNWELILEYLGKETNKDKYCEYLNYWLHAKITGNSYSKRIVTLLYTTWNWIKESKPGNSNSICSHKNFNVSEKDFKNMKDLYEFMEYYDDIKKKLKKDDVTKNNKYCDYIKSRFSLYHAMKYEMDMCGKFSMYIKELSSFKDKMKNELTYIEEKCPGRKLNSVFNQENRSTTLTVSGKLEGSSKEERTEVKIYQKNIFKCVLQLFI
;
A
#
# COMPACT_ATOMS: atom_id res chain seq x y z
N MET A 1 -16.62 12.09 -12.91
CA MET A 1 -17.43 12.97 -12.03
C MET A 1 -17.50 12.29 -10.68
N ASP A 2 -17.16 12.99 -9.61
CA ASP A 2 -17.24 12.43 -8.25
C ASP A 2 -18.71 12.31 -7.82
N LYS A 3 -19.04 11.24 -7.09
CA LYS A 3 -20.40 10.98 -6.60
C LYS A 3 -20.56 11.62 -5.21
N ASP A 4 -21.60 12.43 -5.01
CA ASP A 4 -21.88 13.14 -3.75
C ASP A 4 -22.59 12.27 -2.68
N SER A 5 -23.01 11.06 -3.06
CA SER A 5 -23.60 10.07 -2.16
C SER A 5 -23.17 8.67 -2.57
N VAL A 6 -23.02 7.77 -1.61
CA VAL A 6 -22.72 6.36 -1.85
C VAL A 6 -24.02 5.57 -1.94
N ASP A 7 -24.20 4.90 -3.07
CA ASP A 7 -25.12 3.77 -3.22
C ASP A 7 -24.30 2.51 -2.92
N TYR A 8 -24.61 1.81 -1.84
CA TYR A 8 -23.81 0.68 -1.37
C TYR A 8 -23.69 -0.43 -2.43
N LEU A 9 -24.75 -0.72 -3.18
CA LEU A 9 -24.69 -1.77 -4.21
C LEU A 9 -23.68 -1.37 -5.30
N LYS A 10 -23.73 -0.13 -5.77
CA LYS A 10 -22.74 0.39 -6.74
C LYS A 10 -21.32 0.42 -6.17
N LEU A 11 -21.17 0.71 -4.88
CA LEU A 11 -19.86 0.66 -4.19
C LEU A 11 -19.28 -0.76 -4.23
N THR A 12 -20.10 -1.78 -3.99
CA THR A 12 -19.66 -3.19 -4.03
C THR A 12 -19.42 -3.72 -5.45
N GLU A 13 -20.06 -3.15 -6.47
CA GLU A 13 -19.75 -3.44 -7.87
C GLU A 13 -18.37 -2.93 -8.27
N GLU A 14 -18.04 -1.69 -7.87
CA GLU A 14 -16.71 -1.10 -8.11
C GLU A 14 -15.61 -1.75 -7.26
N ASN A 15 -15.98 -2.35 -6.11
CA ASN A 15 -15.04 -3.01 -5.19
C ASN A 15 -15.55 -4.40 -4.81
N PRO A 16 -15.38 -5.42 -5.68
CA PRO A 16 -15.92 -6.76 -5.46
C PRO A 16 -15.45 -7.43 -4.16
N SER A 17 -14.27 -7.08 -3.65
CA SER A 17 -13.75 -7.61 -2.39
C SER A 17 -14.58 -7.20 -1.17
N LEU A 18 -15.40 -6.13 -1.26
CA LEU A 18 -16.33 -5.77 -0.19
C LEU A 18 -17.41 -6.85 0.01
N LYS A 19 -17.71 -7.65 -1.03
CA LYS A 19 -18.70 -8.74 -0.95
C LYS A 19 -18.31 -9.88 -0.01
N ASN A 20 -17.04 -9.92 0.39
CA ASN A 20 -16.52 -10.95 1.30
C ASN A 20 -16.72 -10.61 2.78
N SER A 21 -17.24 -9.41 3.12
CA SER A 21 -17.48 -9.00 4.51
C SER A 21 -18.67 -9.69 5.15
N GLU A 22 -18.65 -9.79 6.48
CA GLU A 22 -19.83 -10.12 7.28
C GLU A 22 -20.92 -9.06 7.09
N LEU A 23 -20.54 -7.78 6.99
CA LEU A 23 -21.46 -6.69 6.65
C LEU A 23 -22.21 -6.96 5.34
N HIS A 24 -21.52 -7.39 4.28
CA HIS A 24 -22.18 -7.66 3.00
C HIS A 24 -23.12 -8.85 3.05
N LYS A 25 -22.74 -9.92 3.76
CA LYS A 25 -23.62 -11.07 3.99
C LYS A 25 -24.88 -10.64 4.73
N PHE A 26 -24.72 -9.93 5.85
CA PHE A 26 -25.83 -9.37 6.63
C PHE A 26 -26.73 -8.50 5.76
N TYR A 27 -26.14 -7.56 5.01
CA TYR A 27 -26.89 -6.64 4.15
C TYR A 27 -27.67 -7.38 3.06
N SER A 28 -27.11 -8.46 2.50
CA SER A 28 -27.79 -9.25 1.47
C SER A 28 -28.97 -10.00 2.04
N GLU A 29 -28.79 -10.67 3.18
CA GLU A 29 -29.86 -11.38 3.90
C GLU A 29 -30.98 -10.42 4.33
N PHE A 30 -30.64 -9.22 4.80
CA PHE A 30 -31.64 -8.22 5.20
C PHE A 30 -32.42 -7.59 4.04
N ASN A 31 -32.00 -7.82 2.79
CA ASN A 31 -32.73 -7.40 1.59
C ASN A 31 -33.51 -8.54 0.93
N GLU A 32 -33.46 -9.76 1.47
CA GLU A 32 -34.32 -10.84 0.98
C GLU A 32 -35.80 -10.48 1.19
N ASP A 33 -36.63 -10.86 0.22
CA ASP A 33 -38.07 -10.67 0.31
C ASP A 33 -38.60 -11.50 1.48
N CYS A 34 -39.30 -10.83 2.39
CA CYS A 34 -40.00 -11.53 3.46
C CYS A 34 -41.34 -12.05 2.93
N ASN A 35 -41.54 -13.37 3.01
CA ASN A 35 -42.86 -14.00 2.86
C ASN A 35 -43.72 -13.68 4.10
N THR A 36 -44.37 -12.52 4.11
CA THR A 36 -45.35 -12.18 5.13
C THR A 36 -46.66 -12.92 4.85
N ASN A 37 -47.08 -13.83 5.72
CA ASN A 37 -48.50 -14.17 5.81
C ASN A 37 -49.27 -12.92 6.29
N VAL A 38 -50.55 -12.79 5.96
CA VAL A 38 -51.38 -11.62 6.34
C VAL A 38 -51.41 -11.43 7.87
N ASP A 39 -51.25 -12.50 8.64
CA ASP A 39 -51.20 -12.51 10.10
C ASP A 39 -49.81 -12.15 10.69
N ASP A 40 -48.76 -12.10 9.86
CA ASP A 40 -47.37 -11.76 10.24
C ASP A 40 -47.00 -10.31 9.86
N LEU A 41 -47.97 -9.42 9.66
CA LEU A 41 -47.70 -8.00 9.45
C LEU A 41 -47.11 -7.38 10.73
N TYR A 42 -45.79 -7.41 10.90
CA TYR A 42 -45.11 -6.89 12.10
C TYR A 42 -45.34 -5.39 12.35
N CYS A 43 -45.71 -4.64 11.32
CA CYS A 43 -46.01 -3.20 11.42
C CYS A 43 -47.50 -2.86 11.20
N THR A 44 -48.45 -3.71 11.64
CA THR A 44 -49.91 -3.38 11.52
C THR A 44 -50.59 -2.78 12.74
N ILE A 45 -49.96 -2.56 13.90
CA ILE A 45 -50.74 -2.24 15.11
C ILE A 45 -50.31 -0.91 15.74
N GLN A 46 -51.24 0.06 15.69
CA GLN A 46 -51.34 1.28 16.50
C GLN A 46 -50.29 2.39 16.31
N ILE A 47 -50.04 2.82 15.07
CA ILE A 47 -49.47 4.16 14.86
C ILE A 47 -50.60 5.19 14.97
N SER A 48 -50.35 6.26 15.73
CA SER A 48 -51.06 7.55 15.77
C SER A 48 -51.66 7.98 14.40
N PRO A 49 -52.71 8.83 14.32
CA PRO A 49 -53.49 9.13 13.11
C PRO A 49 -52.72 9.69 11.89
N GLU A 50 -51.42 9.93 12.02
CA GLU A 50 -50.56 10.42 10.94
C GLU A 50 -50.06 9.22 10.12
N ALA A 51 -50.74 8.98 9.00
CA ALA A 51 -50.48 7.86 8.12
C ALA A 51 -49.00 7.79 7.68
N ILE A 52 -48.30 6.73 8.11
CA ILE A 52 -46.98 6.36 7.57
C ILE A 52 -47.12 6.09 6.07
N GLY A 53 -46.17 6.59 5.28
CA GLY A 53 -46.16 6.38 3.84
C GLY A 53 -46.04 4.90 3.43
N PRO A 54 -46.53 4.50 2.24
CA PRO A 54 -46.44 3.12 1.77
C PRO A 54 -45.02 2.53 1.79
N SER A 55 -44.02 3.32 1.41
CA SER A 55 -42.60 2.91 1.41
C SER A 55 -42.08 2.63 2.82
N ALA A 56 -42.46 3.45 3.79
CA ALA A 56 -42.05 3.28 5.18
C ALA A 56 -42.75 2.08 5.83
N LYS A 57 -44.02 1.83 5.51
CA LYS A 57 -44.71 0.60 5.91
C LYS A 57 -44.02 -0.65 5.36
N LYS A 58 -43.64 -0.62 4.07
CA LYS A 58 -42.88 -1.71 3.44
C LYS A 58 -41.54 -1.94 4.14
N LEU A 59 -40.75 -0.89 4.34
CA LEU A 59 -39.44 -0.99 5.00
C LEU A 59 -39.58 -1.53 6.43
N CYS A 60 -40.56 -1.05 7.19
CA CYS A 60 -40.85 -1.50 8.53
C CYS A 60 -41.12 -3.02 8.55
N ASN A 61 -41.99 -3.52 7.67
CA ASN A 61 -42.28 -4.95 7.60
C ASN A 61 -41.03 -5.78 7.26
N VAL A 62 -40.20 -5.33 6.32
CA VAL A 62 -38.93 -5.99 5.97
C VAL A 62 -37.98 -6.00 7.17
N PHE A 63 -37.82 -4.86 7.85
CA PHE A 63 -36.96 -4.72 9.05
C PHE A 63 -37.30 -5.78 10.11
N PHE A 64 -38.56 -5.85 10.53
CA PHE A 64 -38.96 -6.74 11.62
C PHE A 64 -39.01 -8.21 11.20
N CYS A 65 -39.43 -8.49 9.97
CA CYS A 65 -39.47 -9.85 9.49
C CYS A 65 -38.07 -10.46 9.37
N ASN A 66 -37.14 -9.74 8.73
CA ASN A 66 -35.79 -10.24 8.52
C ASN A 66 -35.04 -10.36 9.85
N LEU A 67 -35.30 -9.44 10.80
CA LEU A 67 -34.81 -9.57 12.17
C LEU A 67 -35.34 -10.84 12.87
N LYS A 68 -36.65 -11.12 12.78
CA LYS A 68 -37.24 -12.34 13.37
C LYS A 68 -36.65 -13.61 12.76
N GLN A 69 -36.50 -13.66 11.44
CA GLN A 69 -35.93 -14.81 10.75
C GLN A 69 -34.46 -15.03 11.12
N LEU A 70 -33.69 -13.95 11.22
CA LEU A 70 -32.29 -14.01 11.67
C LEU A 70 -32.19 -14.60 13.07
N LEU A 71 -32.97 -14.06 14.02
CA LEU A 71 -33.03 -14.52 15.41
C LEU A 71 -33.56 -15.96 15.54
N GLY A 72 -34.46 -16.39 14.64
CA GLY A 72 -35.01 -17.74 14.62
C GLY A 72 -34.04 -18.79 14.08
N ARG A 73 -33.21 -18.44 13.09
CA ARG A 73 -32.22 -19.35 12.47
C ARG A 73 -31.00 -19.57 13.35
N ASP A 74 -30.53 -18.50 13.97
CA ASP A 74 -29.35 -18.54 14.82
C ASP A 74 -29.58 -17.62 16.03
N LYS A 75 -30.09 -18.23 17.11
CA LYS A 75 -30.31 -17.53 18.40
C LYS A 75 -29.01 -17.00 18.98
N ASP A 76 -27.89 -17.61 18.60
CA ASP A 76 -26.57 -17.19 18.98
C ASP A 76 -26.01 -16.16 17.98
N TYR A 77 -26.65 -15.80 16.86
CA TYR A 77 -26.05 -14.88 15.86
C TYR A 77 -25.58 -13.56 16.48
N PHE A 78 -26.30 -13.07 17.47
CA PHE A 78 -25.93 -11.90 18.27
C PHE A 78 -24.93 -12.21 19.44
N ILE A 79 -24.13 -13.29 19.32
CA ILE A 79 -23.39 -14.05 20.37
C ILE A 79 -23.14 -13.33 21.71
N LYS A 80 -23.57 -14.05 22.77
CA LYS A 80 -23.11 -14.14 24.17
C LYS A 80 -22.77 -12.84 24.89
N LYS A 81 -23.63 -12.56 25.88
CA LYS A 81 -23.36 -12.07 27.26
C LYS A 81 -21.87 -11.93 27.65
N ASP A 82 -21.13 -11.04 27.01
CA ASP A 82 -19.96 -10.39 27.59
C ASP A 82 -20.51 -9.22 28.42
N GLU A 83 -20.07 -9.13 29.67
CA GLU A 83 -20.48 -8.09 30.61
C GLU A 83 -20.17 -6.67 30.12
N SER A 84 -19.30 -6.51 29.10
CA SER A 84 -18.75 -5.25 28.62
C SER A 84 -19.62 -4.42 27.65
N CYS A 85 -20.71 -4.97 27.07
CA CYS A 85 -21.43 -4.33 25.96
C CYS A 85 -20.46 -3.74 24.90
N ASN A 86 -19.45 -4.51 24.51
CA ASN A 86 -18.65 -4.18 23.33
C ASN A 86 -19.60 -4.08 22.14
N ILE A 87 -19.52 -3.00 21.37
CA ILE A 87 -20.46 -2.76 20.26
C ILE A 87 -20.41 -3.97 19.35
N ASN A 88 -21.54 -4.68 19.28
CA ASN A 88 -21.68 -5.79 18.37
C ASN A 88 -21.65 -5.23 16.94
N ASN A 89 -20.76 -5.75 16.09
CA ASN A 89 -20.70 -5.43 14.67
C ASN A 89 -22.09 -5.49 14.02
N ILE A 90 -22.98 -6.35 14.53
CA ILE A 90 -24.35 -6.50 14.06
C ILE A 90 -25.20 -5.23 14.25
N CYS A 91 -25.10 -4.50 15.36
CA CYS A 91 -25.82 -3.23 15.49
C CYS A 91 -25.31 -2.21 14.47
N ILE A 92 -24.01 -2.23 14.17
CA ILE A 92 -23.43 -1.38 13.13
C ILE A 92 -23.97 -1.78 11.76
N TYR A 93 -24.04 -3.08 11.44
CA TYR A 93 -24.57 -3.58 10.17
C TYR A 93 -26.06 -3.27 10.01
N LEU A 94 -26.87 -3.48 11.06
CA LEU A 94 -28.30 -3.17 11.07
C LEU A 94 -28.56 -1.67 10.86
N LYS A 95 -27.83 -0.81 11.58
CA LYS A 95 -27.92 0.64 11.42
C LYS A 95 -27.46 1.10 10.04
N PHE A 96 -26.35 0.55 9.55
CA PHE A 96 -25.87 0.82 8.20
C PHE A 96 -26.94 0.49 7.16
N TRP A 97 -27.52 -0.72 7.21
CA TRP A 97 -28.60 -1.13 6.31
C TRP A 97 -29.82 -0.22 6.43
N PHE A 98 -30.29 0.04 7.65
CA PHE A 98 -31.46 0.88 7.89
C PHE A 98 -31.27 2.30 7.33
N TYR A 99 -30.15 2.96 7.63
CA TYR A 99 -29.88 4.31 7.11
C TYR A 99 -29.71 4.34 5.60
N ASP A 100 -29.14 3.28 5.00
CA ASP A 100 -29.10 3.13 3.55
C ASP A 100 -30.51 3.06 2.95
N GLN A 101 -31.40 2.24 3.52
CA GLN A 101 -32.79 2.13 3.05
C GLN A 101 -33.58 3.43 3.25
N VAL A 102 -33.45 4.11 4.40
CA VAL A 102 -34.10 5.40 4.66
C VAL A 102 -33.78 6.42 3.56
N ILE A 103 -32.51 6.50 3.15
CA ILE A 103 -32.06 7.43 2.12
C ILE A 103 -32.48 6.98 0.72
N LYS A 104 -32.36 5.67 0.42
CA LYS A 104 -32.73 5.09 -0.88
C LYS A 104 -34.22 5.22 -1.18
N GLU A 105 -35.07 4.91 -0.20
CA GLU A 105 -36.53 4.96 -0.30
C GLU A 105 -37.10 6.37 -0.09
N LYS A 106 -36.23 7.35 0.21
CA LYS A 106 -36.58 8.77 0.41
C LYS A 106 -37.66 8.98 1.48
N LEU A 107 -37.51 8.30 2.62
CA LEU A 107 -38.48 8.40 3.72
C LEU A 107 -38.50 9.81 4.33
N THR A 108 -39.69 10.23 4.79
CA THR A 108 -39.86 11.50 5.50
C THR A 108 -39.37 11.41 6.95
N ALA A 109 -39.18 12.55 7.61
CA ALA A 109 -38.82 12.56 9.03
C ALA A 109 -39.88 11.83 9.90
N ASN A 110 -41.17 12.02 9.58
CA ASN A 110 -42.28 11.34 10.27
C ASN A 110 -42.25 9.83 10.06
N ASP A 111 -41.92 9.37 8.85
CA ASP A 111 -41.78 7.94 8.55
C ASP A 111 -40.67 7.31 9.41
N VAL A 112 -39.49 7.93 9.43
CA VAL A 112 -38.34 7.45 10.20
C VAL A 112 -38.66 7.42 11.69
N LYS A 113 -39.23 8.52 12.21
CA LYS A 113 -39.67 8.63 13.60
C LYS A 113 -40.63 7.50 13.98
N SER A 114 -41.59 7.21 13.11
CA SER A 114 -42.59 6.18 13.37
C SER A 114 -41.96 4.78 13.44
N ILE A 115 -41.01 4.47 12.55
CA ILE A 115 -40.28 3.19 12.57
C ILE A 115 -39.42 3.07 13.84
N ILE A 116 -38.71 4.13 14.23
CA ILE A 116 -37.88 4.15 15.45
C ILE A 116 -38.73 3.99 16.71
N ASN A 117 -39.89 4.65 16.79
CA ASN A 117 -40.81 4.51 17.91
C ASN A 117 -41.36 3.08 18.03
N HIS A 118 -41.73 2.48 16.88
CA HIS A 118 -42.16 1.09 16.85
C HIS A 118 -41.04 0.16 17.32
N TRP A 119 -39.81 0.35 16.83
CA TRP A 119 -38.63 -0.34 17.34
C TRP A 119 -38.46 -0.17 18.85
N GLY A 120 -38.56 1.05 19.38
CA GLY A 120 -38.46 1.32 20.81
C GLY A 120 -39.46 0.53 21.65
N SER A 121 -40.68 0.32 21.14
CA SER A 121 -41.72 -0.48 21.82
C SER A 121 -41.51 -2.00 21.72
N GLN A 122 -40.83 -2.45 20.67
CA GLN A 122 -40.69 -3.88 20.35
C GLN A 122 -39.31 -4.44 20.67
N LYS A 123 -38.26 -3.60 20.78
CA LYS A 123 -36.86 -4.05 20.91
C LYS A 123 -36.66 -4.99 22.09
N ASP A 124 -37.35 -4.74 23.21
CA ASP A 124 -37.23 -5.57 24.40
C ASP A 124 -37.96 -6.91 24.21
N ILE A 125 -38.96 -6.99 23.33
CA ILE A 125 -39.61 -8.26 22.98
C ILE A 125 -38.69 -9.07 22.08
N PHE A 126 -38.16 -8.45 21.02
CA PHE A 126 -37.26 -9.11 20.06
C PHE A 126 -35.89 -9.45 20.67
N LEU A 127 -35.43 -8.65 21.63
CA LEU A 127 -34.09 -8.74 22.20
C LEU A 127 -34.10 -8.92 23.74
N SER A 128 -35.18 -9.45 24.32
CA SER A 128 -35.35 -9.66 25.78
C SER A 128 -34.21 -10.45 26.44
N GLU A 129 -33.55 -11.33 25.70
CA GLU A 129 -32.44 -12.16 26.18
C GLU A 129 -31.05 -11.46 26.08
N TYR A 130 -30.98 -10.23 25.53
CA TYR A 130 -29.73 -9.51 25.26
C TYR A 130 -29.52 -8.32 26.22
N LYS A 131 -28.31 -8.21 26.80
CA LYS A 131 -27.95 -7.15 27.76
C LYS A 131 -27.79 -5.75 27.13
N CYS A 132 -27.69 -5.65 25.79
CA CYS A 132 -27.36 -4.42 25.08
C CYS A 132 -28.17 -4.32 23.75
N PRO A 133 -29.47 -4.02 23.78
CA PRO A 133 -30.26 -3.87 22.55
C PRO A 133 -29.72 -2.74 21.66
N CYS A 134 -29.84 -2.89 20.34
CA CYS A 134 -29.46 -1.83 19.42
C CYS A 134 -30.42 -0.64 19.58
N GLU A 135 -29.93 0.51 20.04
CA GLU A 135 -30.70 1.72 20.22
C GLU A 135 -30.74 2.54 18.94
N PHE A 136 -31.92 2.99 18.52
CA PHE A 136 -32.07 3.96 17.45
C PHE A 136 -32.46 5.30 18.05
N TYR A 137 -31.72 6.36 17.73
CA TYR A 137 -32.00 7.71 18.19
C TYR A 137 -32.74 8.48 17.10
N GLU A 138 -33.72 9.27 17.51
CA GLU A 138 -34.49 10.14 16.61
C GLU A 138 -33.57 11.25 16.08
N MET A 139 -33.19 11.15 14.80
CA MET A 139 -32.33 12.09 14.08
C MET A 139 -33.06 12.64 12.85
N GLU A 140 -32.76 13.88 12.49
CA GLU A 140 -33.26 14.48 11.26
C GLU A 140 -32.67 13.78 10.02
N LEU A 141 -33.38 13.81 8.89
CA LEU A 141 -32.90 13.16 7.66
C LEU A 141 -31.54 13.72 7.20
N SER A 142 -31.27 15.01 7.45
CA SER A 142 -29.97 15.63 7.18
C SER A 142 -28.87 15.05 8.07
N GLU A 143 -29.16 14.76 9.34
CA GLU A 143 -28.24 14.15 10.30
C GLU A 143 -27.96 12.68 9.93
N ILE A 144 -28.98 11.94 9.50
CA ILE A 144 -28.83 10.55 8.99
C ILE A 144 -27.90 10.53 7.77
N LYS A 145 -28.09 11.46 6.82
CA LYS A 145 -27.20 11.60 5.65
C LYS A 145 -25.77 11.98 6.04
N GLU A 146 -25.61 12.82 7.06
CA GLU A 146 -24.30 13.20 7.57
C GLU A 146 -23.60 11.99 8.21
N ILE A 147 -24.21 11.33 9.20
CA ILE A 147 -23.60 10.21 9.94
C ILE A 147 -23.39 8.99 9.05
N LYS A 148 -24.22 8.78 8.02
CA LYS A 148 -24.05 7.68 7.05
C LYS A 148 -22.67 7.70 6.38
N GLN A 149 -22.06 8.87 6.17
CA GLN A 149 -20.70 8.94 5.62
C GLN A 149 -19.68 8.15 6.47
N LEU A 150 -19.86 8.15 7.79
CA LEU A 150 -19.00 7.39 8.71
C LEU A 150 -19.29 5.88 8.64
N TYR A 151 -20.56 5.50 8.45
CA TYR A 151 -20.93 4.10 8.22
C TYR A 151 -20.42 3.59 6.86
N ASP A 152 -20.44 4.41 5.82
CA ASP A 152 -19.90 4.02 4.51
C ASP A 152 -18.38 3.80 4.58
N TYR A 153 -17.66 4.57 5.42
CA TYR A 153 -16.25 4.29 5.73
C TYR A 153 -16.10 2.97 6.50
N PHE A 154 -17.00 2.68 7.44
CA PHE A 154 -16.98 1.44 8.22
C PHE A 154 -17.04 0.18 7.34
N VAL A 155 -17.67 0.24 6.17
CA VAL A 155 -17.66 -0.86 5.18
C VAL A 155 -16.23 -1.26 4.79
N PHE A 156 -15.34 -0.30 4.57
CA PHE A 156 -13.93 -0.59 4.25
C PHE A 156 -13.17 -1.08 5.48
N TYR A 157 -13.49 -0.51 6.64
CA TYR A 157 -12.89 -0.92 7.90
C TYR A 157 -13.20 -2.38 8.25
N ASP A 158 -14.45 -2.81 8.09
CA ASP A 158 -14.90 -4.18 8.37
C ASP A 158 -14.15 -5.23 7.55
N VAL A 159 -13.95 -4.95 6.25
CA VAL A 159 -13.26 -5.85 5.32
C VAL A 159 -11.76 -5.92 5.59
N TYR A 160 -11.11 -4.76 5.67
CA TYR A 160 -9.65 -4.71 5.60
C TYR A 160 -8.97 -4.61 6.96
N LYS A 161 -9.62 -4.02 7.97
CA LYS A 161 -9.15 -3.82 9.36
C LYS A 161 -7.72 -3.22 9.47
N LYS A 162 -7.18 -2.70 8.36
CA LYS A 162 -5.79 -2.25 8.15
C LYS A 162 -5.81 -0.97 7.35
N PHE A 163 -5.28 0.09 7.96
CA PHE A 163 -5.36 1.45 7.45
C PHE A 163 -4.82 1.61 6.01
N SER A 164 -3.64 1.06 5.73
CA SER A 164 -2.98 1.21 4.42
C SER A 164 -3.79 0.59 3.27
N ILE A 165 -4.54 -0.49 3.52
CA ILE A 165 -5.43 -1.06 2.50
C ILE A 165 -6.65 -0.19 2.30
N ILE A 166 -7.29 0.25 3.39
CA ILE A 166 -8.48 1.10 3.36
C ILE A 166 -8.17 2.35 2.52
N ASN A 167 -7.06 3.01 2.83
CA ASN A 167 -6.49 4.10 2.05
C ASN A 167 -6.41 3.79 0.56
N ASN A 168 -5.67 2.75 0.20
CA ASN A 168 -5.42 2.45 -1.19
C ASN A 168 -6.71 2.15 -1.96
N LYS A 169 -7.62 1.40 -1.35
CA LYS A 169 -8.92 1.06 -1.95
C LYS A 169 -9.77 2.31 -2.16
N ILE A 170 -9.79 3.21 -1.19
CA ILE A 170 -10.55 4.45 -1.28
C ILE A 170 -9.88 5.43 -2.26
N TYR A 171 -8.55 5.61 -2.26
CA TYR A 171 -7.83 6.50 -3.18
C TYR A 171 -8.00 6.14 -4.66
N ASN A 172 -8.12 4.85 -4.94
CA ASN A 172 -8.36 4.34 -6.29
C ASN A 172 -9.86 4.27 -6.65
N SER A 173 -10.76 4.54 -5.71
CA SER A 173 -12.20 4.49 -5.91
C SER A 173 -12.77 5.80 -6.47
N SER A 174 -13.88 5.70 -7.21
CA SER A 174 -14.66 6.87 -7.63
C SER A 174 -15.30 7.63 -6.45
N TYR A 175 -15.36 7.01 -5.27
CA TYR A 175 -15.91 7.60 -4.04
C TYR A 175 -14.84 8.23 -3.13
N CYS A 176 -13.59 8.34 -3.59
CA CYS A 176 -12.47 8.83 -2.78
C CYS A 176 -12.76 10.15 -2.06
N LYS A 177 -13.25 11.16 -2.79
CA LYS A 177 -13.52 12.49 -2.21
C LYS A 177 -14.65 12.46 -1.18
N TYR A 178 -15.67 11.63 -1.42
CA TYR A 178 -16.76 11.43 -0.46
C TYR A 178 -16.24 10.80 0.83
N LEU A 179 -15.48 9.71 0.72
CA LEU A 179 -14.95 8.99 1.88
C LEU A 179 -13.86 9.77 2.62
N LYS A 180 -13.10 10.63 1.94
CA LYS A 180 -12.21 11.61 2.60
C LYS A 180 -12.95 12.52 3.57
N LYS A 181 -14.15 12.99 3.20
CA LYS A 181 -14.96 13.86 4.08
C LYS A 181 -15.38 13.15 5.36
N ALA A 182 -15.41 11.83 5.39
CA ALA A 182 -15.72 11.05 6.59
C ALA A 182 -14.71 11.30 7.72
N ILE A 183 -13.43 11.56 7.42
CA ILE A 183 -12.41 11.87 8.44
C ILE A 183 -12.65 13.25 9.05
N ASP A 184 -12.85 14.26 8.21
CA ASP A 184 -13.17 15.61 8.67
C ASP A 184 -14.46 15.61 9.50
N LEU A 185 -15.45 14.83 9.07
CA LEU A 185 -16.67 14.61 9.82
C LEU A 185 -16.40 13.96 11.17
N TYR A 186 -15.66 12.85 11.21
CA TYR A 186 -15.34 12.16 12.46
C TYR A 186 -14.64 13.08 13.45
N ASN A 187 -13.59 13.79 13.01
CA ASN A 187 -12.84 14.71 13.85
C ASN A 187 -13.70 15.86 14.38
N ARG A 188 -14.58 16.42 13.53
CA ARG A 188 -15.58 17.42 13.97
C ARG A 188 -16.52 16.85 15.02
N LYS A 189 -17.05 15.63 14.83
CA LYS A 189 -17.95 15.00 15.81
C LYS A 189 -17.24 14.62 17.11
N VAL A 190 -15.97 14.20 17.07
CA VAL A 190 -15.15 14.02 18.28
C VAL A 190 -15.09 15.29 19.11
N ALA A 191 -14.97 16.46 18.48
CA ALA A 191 -14.95 17.74 19.18
C ALA A 191 -16.35 18.16 19.67
N GLN A 192 -17.37 18.08 18.81
CA GLN A 192 -18.74 18.52 19.09
C GLN A 192 -19.45 17.65 20.14
N CYS A 193 -19.20 16.34 20.13
CA CYS A 193 -19.91 15.37 20.96
C CYS A 193 -19.19 15.04 22.29
N LYS A 194 -18.24 15.87 22.75
CA LYS A 194 -17.53 15.65 24.04
C LYS A 194 -18.45 15.74 25.26
N LYS A 195 -19.44 16.64 25.22
CA LYS A 195 -20.38 16.91 26.32
C LYS A 195 -21.83 17.06 25.84
N ASN A 196 -22.08 16.78 24.56
CA ASN A 196 -23.37 16.97 23.93
C ASN A 196 -24.08 15.61 23.83
N GLU A 197 -25.33 15.57 24.29
CA GLU A 197 -26.19 14.38 24.38
C GLU A 197 -27.34 14.39 23.35
N THR A 198 -27.22 15.19 22.29
CA THR A 198 -28.12 15.11 21.12
C THR A 198 -28.16 13.71 20.54
N SER A 199 -29.27 13.34 19.89
CA SER A 199 -29.46 12.05 19.23
C SER A 199 -28.29 11.67 18.29
N LEU A 200 -27.83 12.63 17.48
CA LEU A 200 -26.68 12.45 16.61
C LEU A 200 -25.38 12.17 17.38
N CYS A 201 -25.14 12.87 18.49
CA CYS A 201 -23.96 12.64 19.31
C CYS A 201 -24.03 11.32 20.08
N LYS A 202 -25.21 10.89 20.50
CA LYS A 202 -25.43 9.55 21.07
C LYS A 202 -25.13 8.47 20.03
N GLU A 203 -25.61 8.63 18.80
CA GLU A 203 -25.29 7.72 17.70
C GLU A 203 -23.78 7.64 17.46
N PHE A 204 -23.13 8.81 17.36
CA PHE A 204 -21.70 8.88 17.14
C PHE A 204 -20.90 8.23 18.29
N ASN A 205 -21.17 8.61 19.54
CA ASN A 205 -20.39 8.15 20.69
C ASN A 205 -20.64 6.68 21.03
N ASN A 206 -21.88 6.21 20.90
CA ASN A 206 -22.26 4.86 21.32
C ASN A 206 -21.99 3.81 20.25
N TYR A 207 -21.98 4.21 18.96
CA TYR A 207 -21.79 3.29 17.84
C TYR A 207 -20.49 3.59 17.07
N ILE A 208 -20.42 4.72 16.37
CA ILE A 208 -19.30 4.98 15.45
C ILE A 208 -17.94 5.05 16.17
N LYS A 209 -17.86 5.83 17.25
CA LYS A 209 -16.60 6.15 17.93
C LYS A 209 -15.96 4.93 18.58
N ARG A 210 -16.75 3.98 19.10
CA ARG A 210 -16.21 2.76 19.73
C ARG A 210 -16.00 1.62 18.71
N SER A 211 -16.61 1.69 17.53
CA SER A 211 -16.44 0.67 16.46
C SER A 211 -15.27 0.96 15.52
N ILE A 212 -14.90 2.23 15.32
CA ILE A 212 -13.77 2.60 14.47
C ILE A 212 -12.58 2.98 15.35
N ASN A 213 -11.42 2.36 15.10
CA ASN A 213 -10.18 2.82 15.69
C ASN A 213 -9.75 4.16 15.05
N ALA A 214 -9.70 5.22 15.87
CA ALA A 214 -9.42 6.58 15.44
C ALA A 214 -8.05 6.76 14.76
N ASP A 215 -7.06 5.93 15.08
CA ASP A 215 -5.73 5.97 14.47
C ASP A 215 -5.81 5.71 12.96
N TYR A 216 -6.80 4.93 12.52
CA TYR A 216 -7.05 4.65 11.10
C TYR A 216 -7.69 5.83 10.36
N LEU A 217 -8.34 6.75 11.07
CA LEU A 217 -8.92 7.94 10.42
C LEU A 217 -7.88 9.06 10.32
N LEU A 218 -6.96 9.18 11.27
CA LEU A 218 -5.93 10.22 11.28
C LEU A 218 -4.94 10.13 10.12
N ALA A 219 -4.67 8.92 9.64
CA ALA A 219 -3.65 8.68 8.63
C ALA A 219 -4.15 8.92 7.19
N PHE A 220 -5.45 9.12 6.97
CA PHE A 220 -6.13 9.17 5.65
C PHE A 220 -5.86 10.46 4.84
N ASN A 221 -4.59 10.78 4.53
CA ASN A 221 -4.18 12.06 3.93
C ASN A 221 -3.63 11.98 2.49
N GLY A 222 -3.68 10.82 1.83
CA GLY A 222 -3.23 10.61 0.44
C GLY A 222 -4.14 11.25 -0.61
N GLU A 223 -3.66 11.38 -1.85
CA GLU A 223 -4.36 12.04 -2.97
C GLU A 223 -5.29 11.05 -3.72
N CYS A 224 -6.47 11.48 -4.16
CA CYS A 224 -7.36 10.64 -4.97
C CYS A 224 -6.80 10.48 -6.39
N LYS A 225 -6.91 9.29 -7.01
CA LYS A 225 -6.35 8.96 -8.33
C LYS A 225 -6.69 9.97 -9.45
N ASN A 226 -7.80 10.69 -9.32
CA ASN A 226 -8.29 11.67 -10.32
C ASN A 226 -8.14 13.14 -9.87
N GLU A 227 -7.49 13.44 -8.74
CA GLU A 227 -7.15 14.81 -8.37
C GLU A 227 -5.96 15.30 -9.20
N LYS A 228 -6.18 16.31 -10.05
CA LYS A 228 -5.05 17.09 -10.60
C LYS A 228 -4.31 17.71 -9.42
N LEU A 229 -3.00 17.48 -9.33
CA LEU A 229 -2.12 17.98 -8.28
C LEU A 229 -2.37 19.47 -7.98
N SER A 230 -3.15 19.78 -6.94
CA SER A 230 -3.00 21.05 -6.24
C SER A 230 -1.96 20.82 -5.16
N LYS A 231 -0.70 21.12 -5.49
CA LYS A 231 0.47 21.02 -4.59
C LYS A 231 0.14 21.64 -3.22
N SER A 232 -0.14 20.81 -2.22
CA SER A 232 -0.27 21.25 -0.84
C SER A 232 1.13 21.43 -0.22
N ARG A 233 1.20 22.38 0.73
CA ARG A 233 2.39 23.11 1.19
C ARG A 233 3.32 22.37 2.16
N TYR A 234 3.26 21.03 2.23
CA TYR A 234 4.08 20.22 3.15
C TYR A 234 4.85 19.07 2.48
N ARG A 235 5.21 19.20 1.20
CA ARG A 235 6.28 18.36 0.66
C ARG A 235 7.62 18.92 1.15
N SER A 236 8.22 18.27 2.15
CA SER A 236 9.68 18.14 2.11
C SER A 236 10.02 17.61 0.71
N ASN A 237 10.96 18.24 0.00
CA ASN A 237 11.49 17.79 -1.29
C ASN A 237 12.20 16.42 -1.13
N GLU A 238 11.47 15.39 -0.70
CA GLU A 238 12.02 14.06 -0.50
C GLU A 238 12.04 13.36 -1.85
N THR A 239 13.24 12.94 -2.26
CA THR A 239 13.44 12.25 -3.53
C THR A 239 12.64 10.95 -3.55
N LEU A 240 11.81 10.77 -4.57
CA LEU A 240 11.08 9.53 -4.80
C LEU A 240 12.06 8.47 -5.26
N VAL A 241 11.93 7.24 -4.75
CA VAL A 241 12.76 6.13 -5.24
C VAL A 241 12.18 5.62 -6.54
N THR A 242 12.94 5.73 -7.62
CA THR A 242 12.58 5.19 -8.94
C THR A 242 13.64 4.21 -9.41
N VAL A 243 13.30 3.45 -10.45
CA VAL A 243 14.34 2.75 -11.23
C VAL A 243 15.23 3.77 -11.94
N ASP A 244 16.38 3.32 -12.44
CA ASP A 244 17.25 4.11 -13.30
C ASP A 244 16.48 4.89 -14.38
N SER A 245 16.85 6.15 -14.61
CA SER A 245 16.12 7.05 -15.52
C SER A 245 16.16 6.59 -16.97
N SER A 246 17.27 5.98 -17.42
CA SER A 246 17.39 5.47 -18.78
C SER A 246 16.47 4.25 -18.96
N LEU A 247 16.44 3.36 -17.96
CA LEU A 247 15.50 2.24 -17.93
C LEU A 247 14.05 2.72 -17.91
N PHE A 248 13.74 3.68 -17.04
CA PHE A 248 12.39 4.23 -16.92
C PHE A 248 11.90 4.79 -18.25
N SER A 249 12.73 5.58 -18.93
CA SER A 249 12.42 6.17 -20.24
C SER A 249 12.13 5.10 -21.29
N LEU A 250 12.94 4.02 -21.33
CA LEU A 250 12.71 2.90 -22.24
C LEU A 250 11.39 2.17 -21.97
N LEU A 251 11.07 1.95 -20.69
CA LEU A 251 9.84 1.26 -20.29
C LEU A 251 8.60 2.12 -20.51
N GLU A 252 8.71 3.44 -20.37
CA GLU A 252 7.64 4.41 -20.59
C GLU A 252 7.29 4.52 -22.09
N GLU A 253 8.29 4.66 -22.97
CA GLU A 253 8.10 4.67 -24.43
C GLU A 253 7.36 3.43 -24.95
N ASP A 254 7.43 2.33 -24.22
CA ASP A 254 6.83 1.04 -24.57
C ASP A 254 5.55 0.70 -23.78
N GLU A 255 5.05 1.64 -22.98
CA GLU A 255 3.85 1.50 -22.12
C GLU A 255 3.90 0.30 -21.16
N ILE A 256 5.11 -0.11 -20.75
CA ILE A 256 5.34 -1.33 -19.95
C ILE A 256 5.13 -1.09 -18.44
N LEU A 257 5.03 0.16 -18.01
CA LEU A 257 5.13 0.56 -16.61
C LEU A 257 4.08 -0.05 -15.67
N ASN A 258 2.85 -0.28 -16.15
CA ASN A 258 1.71 -0.59 -15.29
C ASN A 258 1.68 -2.02 -14.72
N ASP A 259 2.39 -2.98 -15.35
CA ASP A 259 2.38 -4.39 -14.96
C ASP A 259 3.67 -4.87 -14.28
N LYS A 260 4.61 -3.95 -13.99
CA LYS A 260 5.95 -4.34 -13.53
C LYS A 260 6.07 -4.33 -12.02
N LYS A 261 6.36 -5.52 -11.47
CA LYS A 261 6.40 -5.82 -10.03
C LYS A 261 7.25 -4.82 -9.24
N LEU A 262 8.48 -4.52 -9.68
CA LEU A 262 9.39 -3.60 -8.98
C LEU A 262 8.89 -2.14 -8.99
N ILE A 263 8.58 -1.58 -10.16
CA ILE A 263 8.03 -0.21 -10.28
C ILE A 263 6.72 -0.07 -9.50
N LYS A 264 5.80 -1.05 -9.61
CA LYS A 264 4.54 -1.06 -8.86
C LYS A 264 4.81 -1.04 -7.35
N PHE A 265 5.79 -1.81 -6.88
CA PHE A 265 6.20 -1.84 -5.48
C PHE A 265 6.80 -0.52 -5.01
N TYR A 266 7.76 0.05 -5.73
CA TYR A 266 8.34 1.36 -5.37
C TYR A 266 7.28 2.46 -5.36
N ASN A 267 6.37 2.47 -6.34
CA ASN A 267 5.27 3.43 -6.38
C ASN A 267 4.33 3.27 -5.18
N LEU A 268 4.02 2.04 -4.78
CA LEU A 268 3.24 1.76 -3.57
C LEU A 268 3.94 2.34 -2.33
N LEU A 269 5.23 2.02 -2.13
CA LEU A 269 5.97 2.48 -0.96
C LEU A 269 6.14 4.01 -0.93
N ASN A 270 6.43 4.63 -2.08
CA ASN A 270 6.59 6.07 -2.21
C ASN A 270 5.30 6.85 -1.91
N LYS A 271 4.13 6.28 -2.21
CA LYS A 271 2.83 6.96 -2.07
C LYS A 271 2.14 6.64 -0.75
N GLU A 272 2.00 5.36 -0.43
CA GLU A 272 1.15 4.90 0.67
C GLU A 272 1.86 4.95 2.04
N TYR A 273 3.20 4.91 2.03
CA TYR A 273 4.01 4.90 3.25
C TYR A 273 4.83 6.18 3.42
N ASP A 274 4.36 7.30 2.85
CA ASP A 274 4.94 8.62 3.14
C ASP A 274 4.49 9.17 4.50
N TYR A 275 3.34 8.69 5.00
CA TYR A 275 2.84 8.91 6.36
C TYR A 275 3.18 7.73 7.28
N PHE A 276 3.61 8.03 8.50
CA PHE A 276 3.98 7.03 9.51
C PHE A 276 3.72 7.60 10.91
N ASP A 277 3.33 6.71 11.82
CA ASP A 277 3.29 7.06 13.24
C ASP A 277 4.67 6.91 13.86
N ASN A 278 4.96 7.77 14.83
CA ASN A 278 6.21 7.69 15.57
C ASN A 278 6.24 6.40 16.40
N SER A 279 7.32 5.66 16.28
CA SER A 279 7.51 4.42 17.03
C SER A 279 8.64 4.53 18.03
N LEU A 280 8.39 3.97 19.22
CA LEU A 280 9.39 3.76 20.26
C LEU A 280 10.59 2.95 19.75
N PHE A 281 10.39 2.01 18.82
CA PHE A 281 11.48 1.27 18.19
C PHE A 281 12.47 2.19 17.48
N CYS A 282 11.98 3.24 16.84
CA CYS A 282 12.79 4.16 16.06
C CYS A 282 13.42 5.27 16.90
N ASP A 283 13.07 5.43 18.18
CA ASP A 283 13.66 6.48 19.02
C ASP A 283 15.18 6.29 19.19
N ILE A 284 15.72 5.08 19.01
CA ILE A 284 17.16 4.83 19.03
C ILE A 284 17.92 5.53 17.89
N VAL A 285 17.30 5.74 16.73
CA VAL A 285 17.93 6.50 15.63
C VAL A 285 17.72 8.02 15.78
N ARG A 286 16.94 8.44 16.79
CA ARG A 286 16.59 9.84 17.08
C ARG A 286 17.62 10.59 17.95
N ILE A 287 18.67 9.92 18.43
CA ILE A 287 19.62 10.47 19.42
C ILE A 287 20.30 11.75 18.89
N ASN A 288 19.81 12.92 19.31
CA ASN A 288 20.20 14.30 18.92
C ASN A 288 19.60 14.78 17.58
N ASN A 289 18.95 15.96 17.61
CA ASN A 289 18.10 16.55 16.56
C ASN A 289 18.80 17.05 15.29
N THR A 290 19.83 16.38 14.77
CA THR A 290 20.44 16.77 13.49
C THR A 290 19.50 16.46 12.31
N PRO A 291 19.52 17.24 11.21
CA PRO A 291 18.69 16.98 10.02
C PRO A 291 18.84 15.54 9.49
N ILE A 292 20.08 15.05 9.43
CA ILE A 292 20.42 13.68 9.02
C ILE A 292 19.67 12.64 9.86
N LYS A 293 19.65 12.80 11.20
CA LYS A 293 18.97 11.85 12.08
C LYS A 293 17.46 11.93 11.99
N ARG A 294 16.91 13.12 11.71
CA ARG A 294 15.47 13.30 11.44
C ARG A 294 15.03 12.51 10.20
N ASP A 295 15.83 12.53 9.13
CA ASP A 295 15.53 11.78 7.91
C ASP A 295 15.60 10.26 8.14
N VAL A 296 16.60 9.77 8.89
CA VAL A 296 16.65 8.33 9.24
C VAL A 296 15.51 7.94 10.17
N TYR A 297 15.17 8.77 11.16
CA TYR A 297 14.03 8.54 12.04
C TYR A 297 12.72 8.44 11.24
N LYS A 298 12.50 9.38 10.31
CA LYS A 298 11.39 9.35 9.36
C LYS A 298 11.35 8.03 8.59
N ASN A 299 12.45 7.65 7.94
CA ASN A 299 12.52 6.41 7.16
C ASN A 299 12.41 5.14 8.02
N CYS A 300 12.86 5.16 9.27
CA CYS A 300 12.69 4.07 10.22
C CYS A 300 11.21 3.82 10.53
N ASN A 301 10.45 4.88 10.81
CA ASN A 301 9.02 4.75 11.08
C ASN A 301 8.24 4.31 9.83
N LYS A 302 8.62 4.79 8.63
CA LYS A 302 8.10 4.26 7.35
C LYS A 302 8.35 2.76 7.23
N LEU A 303 9.59 2.32 7.46
CA LEU A 303 9.96 0.90 7.46
C LEU A 303 9.09 0.11 8.43
N LYS A 304 8.91 0.57 9.67
CA LYS A 304 8.04 -0.10 10.63
C LYS A 304 6.63 -0.27 10.08
N SER A 305 6.04 0.80 9.56
CA SER A 305 4.70 0.76 8.98
C SER A 305 4.61 -0.25 7.82
N ILE A 306 5.63 -0.32 6.96
CA ILE A 306 5.73 -1.31 5.89
C ILE A 306 5.77 -2.74 6.46
N LEU A 307 6.63 -3.00 7.44
CA LEU A 307 6.79 -4.33 8.05
C LEU A 307 5.53 -4.76 8.82
N ASP A 308 4.83 -3.83 9.47
CA ASP A 308 3.56 -4.08 10.16
C ASP A 308 2.44 -4.51 9.17
N ASN A 309 2.59 -4.16 7.89
CA ASN A 309 1.66 -4.45 6.81
C ASN A 309 2.20 -5.47 5.78
N TRP A 310 3.32 -6.15 6.07
CA TRP A 310 4.08 -6.93 5.09
C TRP A 310 3.25 -7.98 4.32
N GLU A 311 2.57 -8.88 5.02
CA GLU A 311 1.76 -9.95 4.40
C GLU A 311 0.66 -9.40 3.48
N LEU A 312 0.10 -8.24 3.82
CA LEU A 312 -0.97 -7.60 3.04
C LEU A 312 -0.44 -6.87 1.82
N ILE A 313 0.74 -6.24 1.93
CA ILE A 313 1.43 -5.68 0.78
C ILE A 313 1.66 -6.78 -0.24
N LEU A 314 2.12 -7.95 0.20
CA LEU A 314 2.32 -9.11 -0.66
C LEU A 314 1.01 -9.59 -1.29
N GLU A 315 -0.07 -9.72 -0.51
CA GLU A 315 -1.40 -10.09 -1.02
C GLU A 315 -1.90 -9.11 -2.08
N TYR A 316 -1.78 -7.80 -1.84
CA TYR A 316 -2.15 -6.76 -2.80
C TYR A 316 -1.37 -6.84 -4.12
N LEU A 317 -0.12 -7.30 -4.05
CA LEU A 317 0.73 -7.47 -5.22
C LEU A 317 0.46 -8.80 -5.96
N GLY A 318 -0.28 -9.73 -5.35
CA GLY A 318 -0.84 -10.94 -5.95
C GLY A 318 -0.26 -12.26 -5.40
N LYS A 319 -1.08 -13.32 -5.32
CA LYS A 319 -0.75 -14.60 -4.63
C LYS A 319 0.49 -15.36 -5.12
N GLU A 320 1.02 -15.09 -6.31
CA GLU A 320 2.29 -15.67 -6.83
C GLU A 320 3.54 -14.87 -6.40
N THR A 321 3.43 -13.97 -5.42
CA THR A 321 4.56 -13.17 -4.94
C THR A 321 5.62 -14.02 -4.25
N ASN A 322 6.81 -14.11 -4.87
CA ASN A 322 8.03 -14.53 -4.19
C ASN A 322 8.35 -13.49 -3.09
N LYS A 323 8.14 -13.86 -1.83
CA LYS A 323 8.34 -12.98 -0.66
C LYS A 323 9.76 -12.45 -0.58
N ASP A 324 10.75 -13.30 -0.87
CA ASP A 324 12.16 -12.92 -0.83
C ASP A 324 12.43 -11.82 -1.86
N LYS A 325 11.84 -11.92 -3.05
CA LYS A 325 11.99 -10.92 -4.10
C LYS A 325 11.45 -9.55 -3.72
N TYR A 326 10.30 -9.46 -3.06
CA TYR A 326 9.82 -8.17 -2.56
C TYR A 326 10.63 -7.67 -1.36
N CYS A 327 11.19 -8.58 -0.57
CA CYS A 327 12.11 -8.19 0.49
C CYS A 327 13.41 -7.58 -0.08
N GLU A 328 13.91 -8.10 -1.20
CA GLU A 328 15.00 -7.47 -1.96
C GLU A 328 14.63 -6.04 -2.38
N TYR A 329 13.44 -5.87 -2.96
CA TYR A 329 12.96 -4.56 -3.38
C TYR A 329 12.86 -3.58 -2.21
N LEU A 330 12.34 -4.04 -1.05
CA LEU A 330 12.24 -3.20 0.15
C LEU A 330 13.63 -2.74 0.62
N ASN A 331 14.61 -3.63 0.56
CA ASN A 331 15.98 -3.30 0.92
C ASN A 331 16.56 -2.22 -0.02
N TYR A 332 16.48 -2.40 -1.33
CA TYR A 332 16.94 -1.36 -2.28
C TYR A 332 16.16 -0.05 -2.13
N TRP A 333 14.85 -0.11 -1.88
CA TRP A 333 14.02 1.07 -1.68
C TRP A 333 14.44 1.86 -0.44
N LEU A 334 14.56 1.19 0.72
CA LEU A 334 14.93 1.86 1.96
C LEU A 334 16.32 2.45 1.84
N HIS A 335 17.27 1.69 1.27
CA HIS A 335 18.63 2.19 1.09
C HIS A 335 18.68 3.37 0.14
N ALA A 336 17.93 3.39 -0.95
CA ALA A 336 17.86 4.57 -1.81
C ALA A 336 17.31 5.81 -1.08
N LYS A 337 16.40 5.64 -0.11
CA LYS A 337 15.91 6.74 0.75
C LYS A 337 16.94 7.22 1.75
N ILE A 338 17.81 6.33 2.21
CA ILE A 338 18.89 6.65 3.15
C ILE A 338 20.26 6.69 2.46
N THR A 339 20.33 6.87 1.14
CA THR A 339 21.57 7.08 0.39
C THR A 339 21.49 8.46 -0.26
N GLY A 340 22.53 9.28 -0.11
CA GLY A 340 22.51 10.69 -0.54
C GLY A 340 22.69 11.71 0.58
N ASN A 341 22.54 11.29 1.85
CA ASN A 341 23.12 12.01 2.98
C ASN A 341 24.34 11.20 3.45
N SER A 342 25.39 11.87 3.90
CA SER A 342 26.59 11.25 4.47
C SER A 342 26.28 10.57 5.82
N TYR A 343 25.43 9.54 5.82
CA TYR A 343 25.05 8.83 7.03
C TYR A 343 26.26 8.06 7.53
N SER A 344 26.61 8.27 8.80
CA SER A 344 27.64 7.45 9.42
C SER A 344 27.21 5.98 9.38
N LYS A 345 28.16 5.07 9.13
CA LYS A 345 27.99 3.61 9.30
C LYS A 345 27.21 3.25 10.56
N ARG A 346 27.47 3.97 11.66
CA ARG A 346 26.77 3.84 12.94
C ARG A 346 25.25 4.05 12.83
N ILE A 347 24.79 5.05 12.08
CA ILE A 347 23.35 5.33 11.92
C ILE A 347 22.67 4.21 11.13
N VAL A 348 23.32 3.73 10.05
CA VAL A 348 22.81 2.58 9.27
C VAL A 348 22.75 1.32 10.13
N THR A 349 23.79 1.08 10.95
CA THR A 349 23.78 -0.04 11.91
C THR A 349 22.62 0.06 12.91
N LEU A 350 22.36 1.25 13.47
CA LEU A 350 21.21 1.44 14.37
C LEU A 350 19.87 1.20 13.67
N LEU A 351 19.72 1.60 12.40
CA LEU A 351 18.53 1.30 11.62
C LEU A 351 18.35 -0.21 11.41
N TYR A 352 19.42 -0.95 11.13
CA TYR A 352 19.36 -2.42 11.01
C TYR A 352 19.04 -3.12 12.32
N THR A 353 19.62 -2.66 13.43
CA THR A 353 19.25 -3.14 14.77
C THR A 353 17.76 -2.91 15.03
N THR A 354 17.26 -1.73 14.66
CA THR A 354 15.84 -1.39 14.80
C THR A 354 14.95 -2.28 13.92
N TRP A 355 15.36 -2.54 12.67
CA TRP A 355 14.65 -3.46 11.77
C TRP A 355 14.53 -4.85 12.41
N ASN A 356 15.62 -5.40 12.95
CA ASN A 356 15.61 -6.68 13.64
C ASN A 356 14.64 -6.69 14.84
N TRP A 357 14.64 -5.64 15.66
CA TRP A 357 13.70 -5.52 16.79
C TRP A 357 12.25 -5.46 16.34
N ILE A 358 11.94 -4.70 15.29
CA ILE A 358 10.58 -4.63 14.74
C ILE A 358 10.14 -6.05 14.32
N LYS A 359 11.02 -6.80 13.66
CA LYS A 359 10.74 -8.18 13.24
C LYS A 359 10.52 -9.12 14.43
N GLU A 360 11.40 -9.08 15.43
CA GLU A 360 11.34 -9.91 16.64
C GLU A 360 10.09 -9.61 17.49
N SER A 361 9.58 -8.37 17.44
CA SER A 361 8.39 -7.97 18.20
C SER A 361 7.06 -8.53 17.67
N LYS A 362 7.06 -9.21 16.52
CA LYS A 362 5.82 -9.66 15.86
C LYS A 362 5.39 -11.05 16.35
N PRO A 363 4.13 -11.20 16.83
CA PRO A 363 3.62 -12.51 17.23
C PRO A 363 3.40 -13.39 15.99
N GLY A 364 4.09 -14.53 15.91
CA GLY A 364 4.03 -15.48 14.79
C GLY A 364 5.40 -15.92 14.29
N ASN A 365 5.44 -16.70 13.21
CA ASN A 365 6.69 -17.22 12.64
C ASN A 365 7.51 -16.05 12.05
N SER A 366 8.49 -15.56 12.81
CA SER A 366 9.40 -14.45 12.43
C SER A 366 10.06 -14.64 11.07
N ASN A 367 10.12 -15.87 10.56
CA ASN A 367 10.70 -16.20 9.26
C ASN A 367 9.89 -15.68 8.06
N SER A 368 8.64 -15.24 8.22
CA SER A 368 7.84 -14.72 7.10
C SER A 368 8.07 -13.23 6.79
N ILE A 369 8.72 -12.49 7.71
CA ILE A 369 8.91 -11.04 7.60
C ILE A 369 10.28 -10.72 7.00
N CYS A 370 10.29 -9.71 6.12
CA CYS A 370 11.49 -9.25 5.42
C CYS A 370 12.64 -8.89 6.37
N SER A 371 13.84 -9.37 6.05
CA SER A 371 15.07 -9.08 6.78
C SER A 371 15.91 -8.04 6.04
N HIS A 372 16.66 -7.24 6.79
CA HIS A 372 17.57 -6.28 6.18
C HIS A 372 18.75 -6.98 5.49
N LYS A 373 19.24 -6.34 4.44
CA LYS A 373 20.53 -6.60 3.82
C LYS A 373 21.52 -5.53 4.22
N ASN A 374 22.76 -5.96 4.38
CA ASN A 374 23.87 -5.07 4.66
C ASN A 374 24.33 -4.35 3.38
N PHE A 375 23.93 -3.09 3.25
CA PHE A 375 24.38 -2.12 2.25
C PHE A 375 25.21 -1.02 2.91
N ASN A 376 26.06 -1.37 3.88
CA ASN A 376 26.98 -0.40 4.48
C ASN A 376 28.17 -0.11 3.55
N VAL A 377 27.88 0.66 2.50
CA VAL A 377 28.78 0.91 1.38
C VAL A 377 28.67 2.38 0.95
N SER A 378 29.58 2.85 0.09
CA SER A 378 29.51 4.24 -0.38
C SER A 378 28.27 4.45 -1.27
N GLU A 379 27.75 5.68 -1.33
CA GLU A 379 26.59 6.02 -2.17
C GLU A 379 26.79 5.63 -3.65
N LYS A 380 27.98 5.93 -4.19
CA LYS A 380 28.34 5.56 -5.56
C LYS A 380 28.25 4.05 -5.75
N ASP A 381 28.77 3.30 -4.80
CA ASP A 381 28.86 1.85 -4.92
C ASP A 381 27.47 1.21 -4.71
N PHE A 382 26.63 1.73 -3.80
CA PHE A 382 25.22 1.34 -3.67
C PHE A 382 24.44 1.61 -4.98
N LYS A 383 24.62 2.79 -5.58
CA LYS A 383 23.98 3.13 -6.85
C LYS A 383 24.36 2.14 -7.94
N ASN A 384 25.64 1.77 -8.05
CA ASN A 384 26.10 0.76 -9.00
C ASN A 384 25.43 -0.61 -8.77
N MET A 385 25.31 -1.05 -7.52
CA MET A 385 24.61 -2.30 -7.18
C MET A 385 23.14 -2.26 -7.57
N LYS A 386 22.44 -1.17 -7.22
CA LYS A 386 21.03 -0.96 -7.54
C LYS A 386 20.79 -0.95 -9.05
N ASP A 387 21.60 -0.21 -9.81
CA ASP A 387 21.47 -0.12 -11.27
C ASP A 387 21.66 -1.49 -11.94
N LEU A 388 22.61 -2.30 -11.46
CA LEU A 388 22.84 -3.64 -11.97
C LEU A 388 21.66 -4.57 -11.63
N TYR A 389 21.20 -4.53 -10.38
CA TYR A 389 20.04 -5.30 -9.92
C TYR A 389 18.77 -4.97 -10.73
N GLU A 390 18.48 -3.69 -10.92
CA GLU A 390 17.33 -3.24 -11.70
C GLU A 390 17.42 -3.66 -13.17
N PHE A 391 18.60 -3.62 -13.77
CA PHE A 391 18.80 -4.19 -15.10
C PHE A 391 18.44 -5.68 -15.14
N MET A 392 18.91 -6.48 -14.16
CA MET A 392 18.64 -7.91 -14.10
C MET A 392 17.15 -8.24 -13.96
N GLU A 393 16.43 -7.40 -13.22
CA GLU A 393 14.98 -7.50 -13.01
C GLU A 393 14.18 -7.27 -14.30
N TYR A 394 14.65 -6.37 -15.16
CA TYR A 394 13.94 -5.98 -16.39
C TYR A 394 14.53 -6.58 -17.67
N TYR A 395 15.63 -7.34 -17.58
CA TYR A 395 16.30 -7.87 -18.76
C TYR A 395 15.38 -8.73 -19.64
N ASP A 396 14.53 -9.58 -19.05
CA ASP A 396 13.65 -10.45 -19.83
C ASP A 396 12.57 -9.67 -20.60
N ASP A 397 12.21 -8.49 -20.10
CA ASP A 397 11.29 -7.58 -20.76
C ASP A 397 11.97 -6.78 -21.87
N ILE A 398 13.19 -6.30 -21.60
CA ILE A 398 14.07 -5.68 -22.60
C ILE A 398 14.28 -6.68 -23.77
N LYS A 399 14.58 -7.93 -23.45
CA LYS A 399 14.78 -9.02 -24.42
C LYS A 399 13.57 -9.18 -25.35
N LYS A 400 12.34 -9.19 -24.82
CA LYS A 400 11.12 -9.29 -25.64
C LYS A 400 10.92 -8.11 -26.60
N LYS A 401 11.54 -6.96 -26.31
CA LYS A 401 11.42 -5.75 -27.13
C LYS A 401 12.50 -5.66 -28.22
N LEU A 402 13.54 -6.49 -28.16
CA LEU A 402 14.53 -6.62 -29.24
C LEU A 402 13.95 -7.40 -30.43
N LYS A 403 13.39 -6.68 -31.41
CA LYS A 403 12.71 -7.24 -32.60
C LYS A 403 13.59 -7.09 -33.84
N LYS A 404 13.65 -8.08 -34.74
CA LYS A 404 14.57 -8.05 -35.90
C LYS A 404 14.45 -6.82 -36.81
N ASP A 405 13.24 -6.25 -36.96
CA ASP A 405 12.96 -5.25 -38.00
C ASP A 405 12.96 -3.79 -37.52
N ASP A 406 13.12 -3.53 -36.20
CA ASP A 406 13.06 -2.17 -35.62
C ASP A 406 14.45 -1.70 -35.15
N VAL A 407 15.28 -1.30 -36.13
CA VAL A 407 16.70 -0.95 -35.91
C VAL A 407 16.87 0.22 -34.92
N THR A 408 16.05 1.27 -35.04
CA THR A 408 16.19 2.47 -34.21
C THR A 408 15.85 2.17 -32.75
N LYS A 409 14.77 1.42 -32.50
CA LYS A 409 14.37 1.03 -31.15
C LYS A 409 15.36 0.04 -30.53
N ASN A 410 15.79 -0.95 -31.31
CA ASN A 410 16.83 -1.87 -30.88
C ASN A 410 18.10 -1.13 -30.48
N ASN A 411 18.51 -0.10 -31.23
CA ASN A 411 19.71 0.67 -30.90
C ASN A 411 19.64 1.27 -29.49
N LYS A 412 18.50 1.88 -29.10
CA LYS A 412 18.33 2.42 -27.73
C LYS A 412 18.48 1.33 -26.66
N TYR A 413 17.82 0.18 -26.85
CA TYR A 413 17.93 -0.96 -25.93
C TYR A 413 19.35 -1.54 -25.89
N CYS A 414 20.00 -1.66 -27.04
CA CYS A 414 21.37 -2.15 -27.16
C CYS A 414 22.39 -1.20 -26.52
N ASP A 415 22.19 0.11 -26.62
CA ASP A 415 23.01 1.11 -25.93
C ASP A 415 22.84 1.01 -24.41
N TYR A 416 21.60 0.83 -23.95
CA TYR A 416 21.31 0.59 -22.54
C TYR A 416 21.96 -0.71 -22.03
N ILE A 417 21.79 -1.83 -22.73
CA ILE A 417 22.44 -3.11 -22.40
C ILE A 417 23.96 -2.93 -22.34
N LYS A 418 24.57 -2.31 -23.36
CA LYS A 418 26.00 -2.05 -23.39
C LYS A 418 26.46 -1.26 -22.16
N SER A 419 25.72 -0.23 -21.75
CA SER A 419 26.05 0.55 -20.55
C SER A 419 26.08 -0.31 -19.28
N ARG A 420 25.19 -1.31 -19.17
CA ARG A 420 25.12 -2.22 -18.02
C ARG A 420 26.24 -3.25 -18.01
N PHE A 421 26.65 -3.74 -19.18
CA PHE A 421 27.88 -4.53 -19.32
C PHE A 421 29.13 -3.73 -18.95
N SER A 422 29.21 -2.46 -19.35
CA SER A 422 30.31 -1.57 -18.95
C SER A 422 30.32 -1.32 -17.44
N LEU A 423 29.14 -1.15 -16.81
CA LEU A 423 29.01 -1.04 -15.35
C LEU A 423 29.51 -2.31 -14.64
N TYR A 424 29.07 -3.49 -15.10
CA TYR A 424 29.54 -4.77 -14.58
C TYR A 424 31.07 -4.88 -14.66
N HIS A 425 31.67 -4.54 -15.81
CA HIS A 425 33.13 -4.58 -15.98
C HIS A 425 33.84 -3.64 -15.00
N ALA A 426 33.34 -2.41 -14.86
CA ALA A 426 33.92 -1.44 -13.91
C ALA A 426 33.82 -1.92 -12.46
N MET A 427 32.68 -2.48 -12.05
CA MET A 427 32.49 -3.05 -10.71
C MET A 427 33.41 -4.26 -10.48
N LYS A 428 33.55 -5.15 -11.46
CA LYS A 428 34.45 -6.31 -11.40
C LYS A 428 35.91 -5.86 -11.30
N TYR A 429 36.32 -4.86 -12.07
CA TYR A 429 37.65 -4.28 -11.97
C TYR A 429 37.91 -3.67 -10.58
N GLU A 430 36.96 -2.90 -10.04
CA GLU A 430 37.07 -2.37 -8.67
C GLU A 430 37.17 -3.49 -7.62
N MET A 431 36.48 -4.62 -7.84
CA MET A 431 36.57 -5.80 -6.99
C MET A 431 37.96 -6.43 -7.03
N ASP A 432 38.46 -6.74 -8.23
CA ASP A 432 39.72 -7.47 -8.45
C ASP A 432 40.95 -6.63 -8.09
N MET A 433 40.94 -5.33 -8.41
CA MET A 433 42.12 -4.47 -8.30
C MET A 433 42.14 -3.62 -7.04
N CYS A 434 40.98 -3.30 -6.46
CA CYS A 434 40.87 -2.34 -5.35
C CYS A 434 40.42 -3.00 -4.04
N GLY A 435 40.45 -4.33 -3.98
CA GLY A 435 40.19 -5.09 -2.75
C GLY A 435 38.74 -5.07 -2.29
N LYS A 436 37.78 -4.64 -3.13
CA LYS A 436 36.34 -4.56 -2.79
C LYS A 436 35.61 -5.90 -2.89
N PHE A 437 36.29 -7.01 -2.65
CA PHE A 437 35.78 -8.37 -2.87
C PHE A 437 34.43 -8.62 -2.22
N SER A 438 34.27 -8.38 -0.92
CA SER A 438 33.04 -8.73 -0.20
C SER A 438 31.80 -7.93 -0.62
N MET A 439 31.96 -6.80 -1.33
CA MET A 439 30.88 -5.85 -1.59
C MET A 439 30.01 -6.24 -2.78
N TYR A 440 30.62 -6.62 -3.91
CA TYR A 440 29.91 -6.78 -5.18
C TYR A 440 29.63 -8.24 -5.57
N ILE A 441 30.13 -9.22 -4.79
CA ILE A 441 30.12 -10.64 -5.16
C ILE A 441 28.73 -11.13 -5.58
N LYS A 442 27.66 -10.77 -4.86
CA LYS A 442 26.32 -11.30 -5.13
C LYS A 442 25.75 -10.75 -6.43
N GLU A 443 25.84 -9.45 -6.64
CA GLU A 443 25.33 -8.77 -7.83
C GLU A 443 26.13 -9.16 -9.08
N LEU A 444 27.46 -9.24 -8.98
CA LEU A 444 28.33 -9.66 -10.08
C LEU A 444 28.12 -11.12 -10.45
N SER A 445 28.01 -12.02 -9.47
CA SER A 445 27.72 -13.45 -9.75
C SER A 445 26.38 -13.59 -10.45
N SER A 446 25.34 -12.96 -9.89
CA SER A 446 23.98 -13.02 -10.45
C SER A 446 23.91 -12.48 -11.87
N PHE A 447 24.62 -11.38 -12.15
CA PHE A 447 24.74 -10.84 -13.50
C PHE A 447 25.48 -11.80 -14.43
N LYS A 448 26.66 -12.29 -14.03
CA LYS A 448 27.48 -13.21 -14.84
C LYS A 448 26.68 -14.45 -15.24
N ASP A 449 26.03 -15.09 -14.27
CA ASP A 449 25.33 -16.35 -14.48
C ASP A 449 24.16 -16.21 -15.46
N LYS A 450 23.33 -15.17 -15.30
CA LYS A 450 22.20 -14.94 -16.21
C LYS A 450 22.68 -14.43 -17.58
N MET A 451 23.63 -13.51 -17.63
CA MET A 451 24.04 -12.89 -18.89
C MET A 451 24.91 -13.80 -19.77
N LYS A 452 25.65 -14.75 -19.18
CA LYS A 452 26.41 -15.76 -19.95
C LYS A 452 25.50 -16.61 -20.85
N ASN A 453 24.31 -16.96 -20.37
CA ASN A 453 23.33 -17.74 -21.14
C ASN A 453 22.64 -16.92 -22.24
N GLU A 454 22.69 -15.60 -22.12
CA GLU A 454 21.98 -14.65 -22.98
C GLU A 454 22.87 -14.03 -24.06
N LEU A 455 24.17 -14.26 -23.95
CA LEU A 455 25.22 -13.57 -24.68
C LEU A 455 25.08 -13.71 -26.21
N THR A 456 24.89 -14.93 -26.70
CA THR A 456 24.69 -15.21 -28.14
C THR A 456 23.48 -14.46 -28.69
N TYR A 457 22.37 -14.44 -27.96
CA TYR A 457 21.15 -13.74 -28.38
C TYR A 457 21.38 -12.23 -28.46
N ILE A 458 22.00 -11.65 -27.43
CA ILE A 458 22.26 -10.21 -27.40
C ILE A 458 23.21 -9.82 -28.52
N GLU A 459 24.24 -10.61 -28.82
CA GLU A 459 25.17 -10.30 -29.92
C GLU A 459 24.51 -10.33 -31.30
N GLU A 460 23.57 -11.25 -31.52
CA GLU A 460 22.77 -11.28 -32.75
C GLU A 460 21.88 -10.02 -32.86
N LYS A 461 21.25 -9.59 -31.77
CA LYS A 461 20.32 -8.44 -31.76
C LYS A 461 20.98 -7.09 -31.64
N CYS A 462 22.18 -7.05 -31.07
CA CYS A 462 22.96 -5.84 -30.81
C CYS A 462 24.35 -5.93 -31.45
N PRO A 463 24.43 -6.08 -32.79
CA PRO A 463 25.70 -6.22 -33.48
C PRO A 463 26.57 -4.97 -33.28
N GLY A 464 27.90 -5.16 -33.26
CA GLY A 464 28.86 -4.06 -33.13
C GLY A 464 29.03 -3.50 -31.71
N ARG A 465 28.32 -4.03 -30.70
CA ARG A 465 28.47 -3.58 -29.30
C ARG A 465 29.61 -4.26 -28.51
N LYS A 466 30.26 -5.27 -29.10
CA LYS A 466 31.45 -5.98 -28.57
C LYS A 466 31.28 -6.51 -27.12
N LEU A 467 30.12 -7.08 -26.79
CA LEU A 467 29.77 -7.47 -25.41
C LEU A 467 30.52 -8.73 -24.91
N ASN A 468 30.88 -9.68 -25.79
CA ASN A 468 31.70 -10.85 -25.43
C ASN A 468 33.04 -10.51 -24.77
N SER A 469 33.63 -9.35 -25.11
CA SER A 469 34.93 -8.93 -24.58
C SER A 469 34.94 -8.83 -23.05
N VAL A 470 33.77 -8.58 -22.45
CA VAL A 470 33.58 -8.38 -21.01
C VAL A 470 33.80 -9.65 -20.19
N PHE A 471 33.49 -10.83 -20.74
CA PHE A 471 33.69 -12.11 -20.07
C PHE A 471 35.01 -12.80 -20.47
N ASN A 472 35.52 -12.54 -21.68
CA ASN A 472 36.71 -13.21 -22.21
C ASN A 472 38.05 -12.67 -21.68
N GLN A 473 38.06 -11.52 -20.99
CA GLN A 473 39.26 -11.01 -20.31
C GLN A 473 39.69 -11.86 -19.09
N GLU A 474 38.89 -12.85 -18.67
CA GLU A 474 39.24 -13.82 -17.62
C GLU A 474 40.52 -14.62 -17.95
N ASN A 475 40.92 -14.72 -19.22
CA ASN A 475 42.09 -15.50 -19.64
C ASN A 475 43.37 -14.68 -19.91
N ARG A 476 43.36 -13.34 -19.76
CA ARG A 476 44.53 -12.49 -20.06
C ARG A 476 45.26 -11.93 -18.83
N SER A 477 44.84 -12.29 -17.63
CA SER A 477 45.40 -11.75 -16.37
C SER A 477 46.80 -12.28 -15.99
N THR A 478 47.56 -12.88 -16.91
CA THR A 478 48.92 -13.36 -16.61
C THR A 478 50.06 -12.72 -17.39
N THR A 479 49.83 -11.79 -18.32
CA THR A 479 50.98 -11.21 -19.06
C THR A 479 50.69 -9.84 -19.66
N LEU A 480 50.85 -8.77 -18.89
CA LEU A 480 51.20 -7.45 -19.44
C LEU A 480 52.17 -6.74 -18.50
N THR A 481 53.43 -7.17 -18.54
CA THR A 481 54.58 -6.32 -18.25
C THR A 481 54.61 -5.19 -19.27
N VAL A 482 54.44 -3.95 -18.80
CA VAL A 482 54.45 -2.75 -19.63
C VAL A 482 55.89 -2.39 -19.99
N SER A 483 56.32 -2.79 -21.20
CA SER A 483 57.39 -2.10 -21.91
C SER A 483 57.26 -2.33 -23.42
N GLY A 484 56.53 -1.45 -24.11
CA GLY A 484 56.47 -1.41 -25.57
C GLY A 484 55.61 -0.27 -26.07
N LYS A 485 56.20 0.66 -26.84
CA LYS A 485 55.52 1.79 -27.49
C LYS A 485 54.39 1.29 -28.40
N LEU A 486 53.18 1.84 -28.22
CA LEU A 486 52.02 1.60 -29.08
C LEU A 486 51.99 2.62 -30.23
N GLU A 487 52.67 2.32 -31.33
CA GLU A 487 52.35 2.92 -32.63
C GLU A 487 51.45 1.94 -33.40
N GLY A 488 50.18 2.32 -33.62
CA GLY A 488 49.23 1.56 -34.44
C GLY A 488 47.83 1.31 -33.87
N SER A 489 47.48 1.78 -32.67
CA SER A 489 46.15 1.50 -32.09
C SER A 489 45.04 2.44 -32.59
N SER A 490 43.85 1.86 -32.79
CA SER A 490 42.61 2.55 -33.21
C SER A 490 42.10 3.55 -32.16
N LYS A 491 41.27 4.52 -32.57
CA LYS A 491 40.70 5.58 -31.69
C LYS A 491 39.90 5.00 -30.50
N GLU A 492 39.28 3.84 -30.68
CA GLU A 492 38.52 3.12 -29.64
C GLU A 492 39.46 2.47 -28.60
N GLU A 493 40.54 1.81 -29.02
CA GLU A 493 41.54 1.24 -28.12
C GLU A 493 42.21 2.32 -27.27
N ARG A 494 42.42 3.53 -27.82
CA ARG A 494 42.92 4.68 -27.02
C ARG A 494 41.90 5.17 -25.99
N THR A 495 40.62 4.93 -26.18
CA THR A 495 39.55 5.33 -25.25
C THR A 495 39.40 4.32 -24.12
N GLU A 496 39.46 3.02 -24.43
CA GLU A 496 39.50 1.95 -23.44
C GLU A 496 40.77 1.99 -22.58
N VAL A 497 41.93 2.24 -23.18
CA VAL A 497 43.20 2.45 -22.44
C VAL A 497 43.13 3.67 -21.53
N LYS A 498 42.44 4.75 -21.93
CA LYS A 498 42.22 5.93 -21.08
C LYS A 498 41.29 5.66 -19.90
N ILE A 499 40.24 4.84 -20.08
CA ILE A 499 39.38 4.39 -18.97
C ILE A 499 40.18 3.51 -18.00
N TYR A 500 41.00 2.59 -18.53
CA TYR A 500 41.93 1.76 -17.77
C TYR A 500 42.93 2.60 -16.96
N GLN A 501 43.61 3.56 -17.59
CA GLN A 501 44.56 4.45 -16.92
C GLN A 501 43.88 5.34 -15.86
N LYS A 502 42.67 5.84 -16.13
CA LYS A 502 41.89 6.64 -15.17
C LYS A 502 41.45 5.83 -13.95
N ASN A 503 41.15 4.54 -14.12
CA ASN A 503 40.76 3.64 -13.03
C ASN A 503 41.98 3.15 -12.22
N ILE A 504 43.14 2.95 -12.86
CA ILE A 504 44.42 2.66 -12.17
C ILE A 504 44.79 3.79 -11.20
N PHE A 505 44.75 5.06 -11.65
CA PHE A 505 45.05 6.20 -10.78
C PHE A 505 44.08 6.33 -9.59
N LYS A 506 42.83 5.87 -9.76
CA LYS A 506 41.78 5.98 -8.74
C LYS A 506 41.97 5.04 -7.55
N CYS A 507 42.53 3.86 -7.77
CA CYS A 507 42.81 2.90 -6.69
C CYS A 507 44.18 3.10 -6.04
N VAL A 508 45.16 3.65 -6.78
CA VAL A 508 46.46 4.04 -6.20
C VAL A 508 46.31 5.21 -5.22
N LEU A 509 45.46 6.22 -5.51
CA LEU A 509 45.28 7.36 -4.59
C LEU A 509 44.62 7.00 -3.26
N GLN A 510 43.82 5.93 -3.19
CA GLN A 510 43.15 5.48 -1.95
C GLN A 510 44.06 4.64 -1.03
N LEU A 511 45.24 4.23 -1.49
CA LEU A 511 46.24 3.53 -0.66
C LEU A 511 47.23 4.50 0.01
N PHE A 512 47.20 5.79 -0.34
CA PHE A 512 48.09 6.84 0.17
C PHE A 512 47.39 7.93 1.00
N ILE A 513 46.12 7.73 1.37
CA ILE A 513 45.36 8.54 2.34
C ILE A 513 44.79 7.59 3.38
#